data_AF-A0A835GXL3-F1
#
_entry.id   AF-A0A835GXL3-F1
#
_cell.length_a   1.000
_cell.length_b   1.000
_cell.length_c   1.000
_cell.angle_alpha   90.00
_cell.angle_beta   90.00
_cell.angle_gamma   90.00
#
_symmetry.space_group_name_H-M   'P 1'
#
loop_
_entity.id
_entity.type
_entity.pdbx_description
1 polymer ?
#
loop_
_entity_poly.entity_id
_entity_poly.type
_entity_poly.pdbx_seq_one_letter_code
_entity_poly.pdbx_strand_id
1 'polypeptide(L)'
;MKRNLFLCELLLIILNLSTYILEVGAQSCNPSGKVRGRKPPPGQCNTENDSDCCKQGKMYTIYKCLPPVSSQTKAVLTINNFEEGGDGGGPSKCDNQYNSNDTPVVALSTGWFNHESRCLENITISGNGHILHRPLW
;
A
#
# COMPACT_ATOMS: atom_id res chain seq x y z
N MET A 1 17.10 22.21 -50.44
CA MET A 1 17.60 20.93 -49.88
C MET A 1 18.16 21.07 -48.47
N LYS A 2 19.17 21.93 -48.21
CA LYS A 2 19.85 22.04 -46.90
C LYS A 2 18.93 22.34 -45.69
N ARG A 3 17.91 23.19 -45.86
CA ARG A 3 16.93 23.52 -44.81
C ARG A 3 16.05 22.33 -44.39
N ASN A 4 15.68 21.49 -45.35
CA ASN A 4 14.88 20.28 -45.09
C ASN A 4 15.71 19.18 -44.41
N LEU A 5 17.03 19.14 -44.71
CA LEU A 5 17.98 18.25 -44.06
C LEU A 5 18.19 18.63 -42.58
N PHE A 6 18.38 19.93 -42.30
CA PHE A 6 18.52 20.45 -40.93
C PHE A 6 17.26 20.21 -40.08
N LEU A 7 16.07 20.37 -40.69
CA LEU A 7 14.80 20.05 -40.03
C LEU A 7 14.68 18.55 -39.70
N CYS A 8 15.16 17.66 -40.57
CA CYS A 8 15.16 16.22 -40.30
C CYS A 8 16.11 15.85 -39.15
N GLU A 9 17.32 16.42 -39.12
CA GLU A 9 18.28 16.16 -38.03
C GLU A 9 17.74 16.63 -36.68
N LEU A 10 17.11 17.81 -36.63
CA LEU A 10 16.48 18.31 -35.42
C LEU A 10 15.33 17.41 -34.94
N LEU A 11 14.51 16.90 -35.88
CA LEU A 11 13.42 15.97 -35.57
C LEU A 11 13.94 14.63 -35.02
N LEU A 12 15.02 14.10 -35.58
CA LEU A 12 15.67 12.88 -35.10
C LEU A 12 16.28 13.06 -33.71
N ILE A 13 16.88 14.22 -33.43
CA ILE A 13 17.41 14.55 -32.10
C ILE A 13 16.29 14.63 -31.07
N ILE A 14 15.17 15.29 -31.38
CA ILE A 14 13.99 15.38 -30.49
C ILE A 14 13.39 13.99 -30.22
N LEU A 15 13.27 13.14 -31.24
CA LEU A 15 12.77 11.78 -31.09
C LEU A 15 13.69 10.92 -30.19
N ASN A 16 15.02 11.05 -30.35
CA ASN A 16 15.97 10.36 -29.47
C ASN A 16 15.92 10.91 -28.03
N LEU A 17 15.86 12.23 -27.83
CA LEU A 17 15.70 12.82 -26.49
C LEU A 17 14.38 12.41 -25.83
N SER A 18 13.29 12.26 -26.59
CA SER A 18 12.01 11.79 -26.07
C SER A 18 12.03 10.33 -25.61
N THR A 19 12.81 9.45 -26.26
CA THR A 19 12.92 8.05 -25.84
C THR A 19 13.79 7.91 -24.60
N TYR A 20 14.80 8.77 -24.40
CA TYR A 20 15.57 8.84 -23.14
C TYR A 20 14.74 9.28 -21.93
N ILE A 21 13.68 10.08 -22.11
CA ILE A 21 12.81 10.54 -21.01
C ILE A 21 11.75 9.49 -20.62
N LEU A 22 11.48 8.51 -21.49
CA LEU A 22 10.46 7.47 -21.26
C LEU A 22 10.92 6.30 -20.39
N GLU A 23 12.13 6.33 -19.85
CA GLU A 23 12.50 5.46 -18.72
C GLU A 23 11.88 5.97 -17.41
N VAL A 24 10.55 6.05 -17.39
CA VAL A 24 9.82 5.97 -16.12
C VAL A 24 9.94 4.52 -15.70
N GLY A 25 11.05 4.20 -15.04
CA GLY A 25 11.18 2.93 -14.33
C GLY A 25 10.01 2.85 -13.36
N ALA A 26 8.99 2.07 -13.70
CA ALA A 26 8.01 1.61 -12.73
C ALA A 26 8.83 0.96 -11.62
N GLN A 27 9.02 1.64 -10.49
CA GLN A 27 9.83 1.14 -9.39
C GLN A 27 9.20 -0.18 -8.95
N SER A 28 9.79 -1.29 -9.40
CA SER A 28 9.32 -2.62 -9.01
C SER A 28 9.51 -2.74 -7.50
N CYS A 29 8.42 -3.02 -6.79
CA CYS A 29 8.51 -3.23 -5.36
C CYS A 29 9.06 -4.64 -5.09
N ASN A 30 10.26 -4.69 -4.51
CA ASN A 30 10.92 -5.94 -4.14
C ASN A 30 10.78 -6.21 -2.63
N PRO A 31 10.80 -7.49 -2.20
CA PRO A 31 10.89 -7.85 -0.80
C PRO A 31 12.02 -7.12 -0.09
N SER A 32 11.72 -6.51 1.06
CA SER A 32 12.71 -5.78 1.87
C SER A 32 13.43 -6.68 2.87
N GLY A 33 12.97 -7.92 3.05
CA GLY A 33 13.58 -8.90 3.94
C GLY A 33 12.67 -10.07 4.27
N LYS A 34 13.08 -10.89 5.25
CA LYS A 34 12.28 -11.98 5.81
C LYS A 34 12.39 -12.01 7.33
N VAL A 35 11.33 -12.42 8.01
CA VAL A 35 11.30 -12.66 9.46
C VAL A 35 10.92 -14.11 9.76
N ARG A 36 11.57 -14.70 10.76
CA ARG A 36 11.24 -16.05 11.23
C ARG A 36 10.11 -15.98 12.25
N GLY A 37 9.00 -16.65 11.94
CA GLY A 37 7.83 -16.76 12.81
C GLY A 37 8.18 -17.47 14.11
N ARG A 38 7.60 -16.95 15.20
CA ARG A 38 7.65 -17.53 16.54
C ARG A 38 6.24 -17.90 16.96
N LYS A 39 6.10 -19.00 17.70
CA LYS A 39 4.82 -19.37 18.31
C LYS A 39 4.42 -18.25 19.29
N PRO A 40 3.20 -17.68 19.17
CA PRO A 40 2.73 -16.65 20.09
C PRO A 40 2.55 -17.23 21.50
N PRO A 41 2.75 -16.43 22.56
CA PRO A 41 2.40 -16.82 23.92
C PRO A 41 0.91 -17.18 24.05
N PRO A 42 0.52 -18.00 25.04
CA PRO A 42 -0.88 -18.33 25.28
C PRO A 42 -1.75 -17.06 25.42
N GLY A 43 -2.86 -17.02 24.69
CA GLY A 43 -3.80 -15.89 24.71
C GLY A 43 -3.35 -14.64 23.94
N GLN A 44 -2.16 -14.63 23.33
CA GLN A 44 -1.64 -13.48 22.57
C GLN A 44 -1.77 -13.61 21.05
N CYS A 45 -2.57 -14.57 20.57
CA CYS A 45 -2.93 -14.63 19.16
C CYS A 45 -4.44 -14.70 19.03
N ASN A 46 -5.00 -13.68 18.37
CA ASN A 46 -6.39 -13.65 17.96
C ASN A 46 -6.51 -14.25 16.55
N THR A 47 -7.52 -15.08 16.32
CA THR A 47 -7.85 -15.68 15.02
C THR A 47 -9.21 -15.22 14.49
N GLU A 48 -9.79 -14.16 15.07
CA GLU A 48 -10.94 -13.45 14.55
C GLU A 48 -10.60 -12.76 13.21
N ASN A 49 -11.64 -12.41 12.44
CA ASN A 49 -11.53 -11.73 11.14
C ASN A 49 -10.53 -12.37 10.16
N ASP A 50 -10.50 -13.70 10.12
CA ASP A 50 -9.59 -14.49 9.27
C ASP A 50 -8.09 -14.24 9.57
N SER A 51 -7.77 -13.84 10.81
CA SER A 51 -6.39 -13.64 11.26
C SER A 51 -5.65 -14.97 11.49
N ASP A 52 -4.38 -14.99 11.09
CA ASP A 52 -3.50 -16.16 11.16
C ASP A 52 -2.39 -16.00 12.20
N CYS A 53 -2.19 -17.01 13.04
CA CYS A 53 -1.04 -17.03 13.95
C CYS A 53 0.27 -17.34 13.23
N CYS A 54 1.34 -16.68 13.67
CA CYS A 54 2.70 -17.00 13.22
C CYS A 54 3.06 -18.45 13.54
N LYS A 55 3.54 -19.18 12.53
CA LYS A 55 4.00 -20.57 12.65
C LYS A 55 5.48 -20.60 13.02
N GLN A 56 5.82 -21.35 14.07
CA GLN A 56 7.20 -21.50 14.53
C GLN A 56 8.11 -21.94 13.38
N GLY A 57 9.18 -21.18 13.14
CA GLY A 57 10.19 -21.51 12.12
C GLY A 57 9.83 -21.14 10.68
N LYS A 58 8.57 -20.78 10.37
CA LYS A 58 8.17 -20.33 9.03
C LYS A 58 8.79 -18.96 8.72
N MET A 59 9.31 -18.78 7.52
CA MET A 59 9.83 -17.48 7.07
C MET A 59 8.71 -16.67 6.40
N TYR A 60 8.47 -15.45 6.88
CA TYR A 60 7.49 -14.51 6.33
C TYR A 60 8.22 -13.37 5.64
N THR A 61 7.75 -12.99 4.45
CA THR A 61 8.36 -11.91 3.65
C THR A 61 7.92 -10.55 4.18
N ILE A 62 8.85 -9.60 4.25
CA ILE A 62 8.57 -8.21 4.62
C ILE A 62 8.62 -7.35 3.37
N TYR A 63 7.63 -6.46 3.23
CA TYR A 63 7.59 -5.44 2.20
C TYR A 63 7.49 -4.06 2.86
N LYS A 64 8.44 -3.16 2.56
CA LYS A 64 8.36 -1.74 2.94
C LYS A 64 7.77 -0.87 1.83
N CYS A 65 7.68 -1.40 0.62
CA CYS A 65 7.10 -0.76 -0.55
C CYS A 65 5.80 -1.45 -0.96
N LEU A 66 5.05 -0.79 -1.83
CA LEU A 66 3.98 -1.38 -2.62
C LEU A 66 4.02 -0.81 -4.04
N PRO A 67 3.31 -1.42 -5.00
CA PRO A 67 3.17 -0.85 -6.34
C PRO A 67 2.67 0.60 -6.29
N PRO A 68 3.05 1.43 -7.29
CA PRO A 68 2.64 2.82 -7.36
C PRO A 68 1.12 2.98 -7.26
N VAL A 69 0.69 4.00 -6.52
CA VAL A 69 -0.72 4.38 -6.43
C VAL A 69 -1.14 5.02 -7.75
N SER A 70 -2.23 4.52 -8.32
CA SER A 70 -2.92 5.07 -9.49
C SER A 70 -4.35 5.48 -9.13
N SER A 71 -5.07 6.09 -10.07
CA SER A 71 -6.50 6.42 -9.92
C SER A 71 -7.38 5.20 -9.65
N GLN A 72 -6.93 3.99 -10.03
CA GLN A 72 -7.64 2.73 -9.82
C GLN A 72 -6.68 1.66 -9.28
N THR A 73 -6.10 1.97 -8.11
CA THR A 73 -5.20 1.03 -7.42
C THR A 73 -5.97 -0.21 -6.98
N LYS A 74 -5.58 -1.38 -7.50
CA LYS A 74 -6.16 -2.66 -7.07
C LYS A 74 -5.60 -3.05 -5.71
N ALA A 75 -6.48 -3.47 -4.81
CA ALA A 75 -6.13 -3.89 -3.46
C ALA A 75 -6.98 -5.09 -3.04
N VAL A 76 -6.55 -5.76 -1.97
CA VAL A 76 -7.35 -6.74 -1.25
C VAL A 76 -7.90 -6.04 -0.02
N LEU A 77 -9.22 -6.05 0.14
CA LEU A 77 -9.88 -5.55 1.35
C LEU A 77 -9.95 -6.69 2.37
N THR A 78 -9.43 -6.45 3.57
CA THR A 78 -9.53 -7.35 4.73
C THR A 78 -10.33 -6.68 5.83
N ILE A 79 -10.83 -7.46 6.78
CA ILE A 79 -11.56 -6.98 7.95
C ILE A 79 -10.60 -6.89 9.13
N ASN A 80 -10.76 -5.87 9.97
CA ASN A 80 -9.96 -5.63 11.17
C ASN A 80 -10.83 -4.96 12.23
N ASN A 81 -10.63 -5.28 13.50
CA ASN A 81 -11.22 -4.63 14.67
C ASN A 81 -10.23 -3.59 15.23
N PHE A 82 -10.63 -2.32 15.21
CA PHE A 82 -9.82 -1.19 15.69
C PHE A 82 -10.11 -0.80 17.15
N GLU A 83 -10.98 -1.54 17.84
CA GLU A 83 -11.34 -1.32 19.23
C GLU A 83 -10.25 -1.82 20.17
N GLU A 84 -10.27 -1.30 21.41
CA GLU A 84 -9.38 -1.78 22.46
C GLU A 84 -9.64 -3.26 22.76
N GLY A 85 -8.58 -4.06 22.75
CA GLY A 85 -8.69 -5.52 22.93
C GLY A 85 -9.14 -6.29 21.68
N GLY A 86 -9.35 -5.61 20.55
CA GLY A 86 -9.58 -6.25 19.26
C GLY A 86 -8.34 -6.90 18.64
N ASP A 87 -8.50 -7.48 17.45
CA ASP A 87 -7.40 -8.10 16.70
C ASP A 87 -6.42 -7.10 16.06
N GLY A 88 -6.79 -5.81 15.95
CA GLY A 88 -5.89 -4.73 15.52
C GLY A 88 -4.71 -4.50 16.47
N GLY A 89 -4.78 -5.05 17.69
CA GLY A 89 -3.70 -5.01 18.66
C GLY A 89 -3.59 -3.67 19.37
N GLY A 90 -2.80 -2.74 18.81
CA GLY A 90 -2.54 -1.43 19.40
C GLY A 90 -3.42 -0.32 18.83
N PRO A 91 -3.34 0.90 19.39
CA PRO A 91 -4.06 2.06 18.87
C PRO A 91 -3.60 2.43 17.45
N SER A 92 -4.51 3.04 16.69
CA SER A 92 -4.32 3.54 15.33
C SER A 92 -3.15 4.52 15.24
N LYS A 93 -2.37 4.44 14.15
CA LYS A 93 -1.10 5.15 14.07
C LYS A 93 -1.27 6.65 13.83
N CYS A 94 -2.33 7.06 13.14
CA CYS A 94 -2.55 8.45 12.75
C CYS A 94 -2.98 9.34 13.93
N ASP A 95 -3.67 8.78 14.93
CA ASP A 95 -4.24 9.54 16.03
C ASP A 95 -3.88 8.98 17.43
N ASN A 96 -3.25 7.81 17.49
CA ASN A 96 -2.91 7.09 18.71
C ASN A 96 -4.14 6.73 19.57
N GLN A 97 -5.28 6.45 18.94
CA GLN A 97 -6.51 6.04 19.63
C GLN A 97 -7.02 4.68 19.15
N TYR A 98 -7.86 4.05 19.96
CA TYR A 98 -8.71 2.96 19.49
C TYR A 98 -9.98 3.54 18.86
N ASN A 99 -10.49 2.87 17.84
CA ASN A 99 -11.64 3.33 17.07
C ASN A 99 -12.77 2.30 17.14
N SER A 100 -13.99 2.79 17.42
CA SER A 100 -15.16 1.91 17.43
C SER A 100 -15.39 1.28 16.06
N ASN A 101 -15.83 0.03 16.03
CA ASN A 101 -16.17 -0.65 14.78
C ASN A 101 -17.38 -0.03 14.07
N ASP A 102 -18.18 0.77 14.76
CA ASP A 102 -19.24 1.60 14.18
C ASP A 102 -18.67 2.82 13.41
N THR A 103 -17.39 3.16 13.64
CA THR A 103 -16.68 4.20 12.91
C THR A 103 -15.97 3.58 11.72
N PRO A 104 -16.37 3.92 10.49
CA PRO A 104 -15.87 3.19 9.33
C PRO A 104 -14.52 3.74 8.88
N VAL A 105 -13.45 3.20 9.47
CA VAL A 105 -12.05 3.57 9.23
C VAL A 105 -11.31 2.48 8.47
N VAL A 106 -10.12 2.78 7.95
CA VAL A 106 -9.27 1.81 7.27
C VAL A 106 -7.80 1.98 7.66
N ALA A 107 -7.04 0.90 7.50
CA ALA A 107 -5.58 0.91 7.53
C ALA A 107 -5.02 0.62 6.13
N LEU A 108 -3.81 1.13 5.85
CA LEU A 108 -3.09 0.86 4.61
C LEU A 108 -1.82 0.06 4.89
N SER A 109 -1.47 -0.83 3.97
CA SER A 109 -0.15 -1.46 3.96
C SER A 109 0.96 -0.41 3.90
N THR A 110 2.11 -0.73 4.51
CA THR A 110 3.21 0.22 4.78
C THR A 110 3.60 1.10 3.60
N GLY A 111 3.73 0.53 2.40
CA GLY A 111 4.11 1.29 1.20
C GLY A 111 3.08 2.35 0.78
N TRP A 112 1.78 2.08 0.94
CA TRP A 112 0.72 3.04 0.63
C TRP A 112 0.44 4.00 1.79
N PHE A 113 0.66 3.56 3.03
CA PHE A 113 0.60 4.41 4.21
C PHE A 113 1.60 5.58 4.13
N ASN A 114 2.77 5.32 3.50
CA ASN A 114 3.75 6.33 3.11
C ASN A 114 4.11 7.31 4.25
N HIS A 115 4.59 6.78 5.36
CA HIS A 115 5.04 7.59 6.51
C HIS A 115 3.97 8.60 6.97
N GLU A 116 2.74 8.13 7.20
CA GLU A 116 1.61 8.93 7.71
C GLU A 116 1.11 10.02 6.74
N SER A 117 1.62 10.08 5.49
CA SER A 117 1.29 11.16 4.55
C SER A 117 -0.18 11.19 4.10
N ARG A 118 -0.97 10.18 4.46
CA ARG A 118 -2.39 10.04 4.13
C ARG A 118 -3.27 9.97 5.37
N CYS A 119 -2.70 10.19 6.55
CA CYS A 119 -3.45 10.11 7.79
C CYS A 119 -4.61 11.10 7.78
N LEU A 120 -5.77 10.64 8.25
CA LEU A 120 -7.02 11.39 8.35
C LEU A 120 -7.61 11.84 6.98
N GLU A 121 -7.00 11.41 5.88
CA GLU A 121 -7.52 11.63 4.53
C GLU A 121 -8.49 10.51 4.14
N ASN A 122 -9.51 10.88 3.37
CA ASN A 122 -10.47 9.93 2.83
C ASN A 122 -9.92 9.21 1.61
N ILE A 123 -10.09 7.89 1.57
CA ILE A 123 -9.93 7.09 0.36
C ILE A 123 -11.28 6.61 -0.15
N THR A 124 -11.36 6.45 -1.47
CA THR A 124 -12.51 5.87 -2.14
C THR A 124 -12.23 4.39 -2.42
N ILE A 125 -13.08 3.52 -1.88
CA ILE A 125 -13.02 2.08 -2.09
C ILE A 125 -14.19 1.70 -2.97
N SER A 126 -13.93 1.01 -4.07
CA SER A 126 -14.97 0.53 -4.98
C SER A 126 -14.90 -0.98 -5.18
N GLY A 127 -16.06 -1.63 -5.21
CA GLY A 127 -16.18 -3.07 -5.37
C GLY A 127 -17.64 -3.50 -5.50
N ASN A 128 -17.92 -4.49 -6.35
CA ASN A 128 -19.27 -5.01 -6.58
C ASN A 128 -20.33 -3.93 -6.93
N GLY A 129 -19.92 -2.86 -7.62
CA GLY A 129 -20.81 -1.73 -7.96
C GLY A 129 -21.08 -0.74 -6.82
N HIS A 130 -20.51 -0.96 -5.63
CA HIS A 130 -20.60 -0.06 -4.49
C HIS A 130 -19.35 0.81 -4.37
N ILE A 131 -19.54 2.00 -3.79
CA ILE A 131 -18.47 2.97 -3.52
C ILE A 131 -18.60 3.41 -2.06
N LEU A 132 -17.48 3.39 -1.35
CA LEU A 132 -17.37 3.84 0.03
C LEU A 132 -16.28 4.89 0.15
N HIS A 133 -16.51 5.90 1.00
CA HIS A 133 -15.50 6.87 1.40
C HIS A 133 -15.13 6.61 2.86
N ARG A 134 -13.84 6.40 3.11
CA ARG A 134 -13.34 5.96 4.42
C ARG A 134 -12.07 6.73 4.78
N PRO A 135 -11.98 7.34 5.96
CA PRO A 135 -10.75 7.97 6.43
C PRO A 135 -9.71 6.93 6.89
N LEU A 136 -8.42 7.28 6.77
CA LEU A 136 -7.29 6.48 7.25
C LEU A 136 -6.90 6.86 8.68
N TRP A 137 -6.89 5.88 9.61
CA TRP A 137 -6.62 6.09 11.05
C TRP A 137 -5.51 5.16 11.56
#